data_AF-A0A849UB49-F1
#
_entry.id   AF-A0A849UB49-F1
#
_cell.length_a   1.000
_cell.length_b   1.000
_cell.length_c   1.000
_cell.angle_alpha   90.00
_cell.angle_beta   90.00
_cell.angle_gamma   90.00
#
_symmetry.space_group_name_H-M   'P 1'
#
loop_
_entity.id
_entity.type
_entity.pdbx_description
1 polymer ?
#
loop_
_entity_poly.entity_id
_entity_poly.type
_entity_poly.pdbx_seq_one_letter_code
_entity_poly.pdbx_strand_id
1 'polypeptide(L)'
;MTVKEMRAARERGESKTDMGFLHRNQLAGLEPEDDEDAPDASVVMREAITQRRAGRPVGSGNKEQVAIRFDKGVLEAFRATGRGWQTRMNVALKAWLKEHAAG
;
A
#
# COMPACT_ATOMS: atom_id res chain seq x y z
N MET A 1 -11.12 3.55 3.21
CA MET A 1 -11.68 2.54 4.13
C MET A 1 -10.52 1.79 4.78
N THR A 2 -10.35 1.92 6.09
CA THR A 2 -9.28 1.25 6.84
C THR A 2 -9.70 -0.19 7.20
N VAL A 3 -8.73 -1.06 7.52
CA VAL A 3 -9.01 -2.46 7.92
C VAL A 3 -9.91 -2.54 9.16
N LYS A 4 -9.78 -1.57 10.07
CA LYS A 4 -10.60 -1.47 11.28
C LYS A 4 -12.06 -1.15 10.94
N GLU A 5 -12.28 -0.23 9.99
CA GLU A 5 -13.63 0.10 9.50
C GLU A 5 -14.29 -1.08 8.78
N MET A 6 -13.53 -1.85 7.98
CA MET A 6 -14.05 -3.04 7.31
C MET A 6 -14.48 -4.13 8.30
N ARG A 7 -13.70 -4.35 9.37
CA ARG A 7 -14.04 -5.31 10.42
C ARG A 7 -15.30 -4.88 11.18
N ALA A 8 -15.37 -3.61 11.58
CA ALA A 8 -16.52 -3.08 12.28
C ALA A 8 -17.80 -3.11 11.41
N ALA A 9 -17.69 -2.88 10.09
CA ALA A 9 -18.83 -3.01 9.16
C ALA A 9 -19.32 -4.47 9.05
N ARG A 10 -18.42 -5.45 9.08
CA ARG A 10 -18.80 -6.89 9.12
C ARG A 10 -19.52 -7.24 10.43
N GLU A 11 -19.03 -6.74 11.56
CA GLU A 11 -19.64 -6.97 12.88
C GLU A 11 -21.04 -6.35 12.99
N ARG A 12 -21.31 -5.26 12.27
CA ARG A 12 -22.64 -4.62 12.18
C ARG A 12 -23.57 -5.21 11.12
N GLY A 13 -23.14 -6.23 10.37
CA GLY A 13 -23.96 -6.83 9.29
C GLY A 13 -24.07 -5.97 8.03
N GLU A 14 -23.28 -4.91 7.90
CA GLU A 14 -23.23 -4.02 6.71
C GLU A 14 -22.32 -4.58 5.60
N SER A 15 -21.82 -5.80 5.79
CA SER A 15 -21.03 -6.51 4.78
C SER A 15 -21.91 -6.90 3.61
N LYS A 16 -21.47 -6.56 2.39
CA LYS A 16 -22.11 -7.04 1.15
C LYS A 16 -22.07 -8.57 1.00
N THR A 17 -21.23 -9.25 1.79
CA THR A 17 -21.15 -10.71 1.85
C THR A 17 -21.83 -11.22 3.11
N ASP A 18 -22.80 -12.13 2.96
CA ASP A 18 -23.39 -12.89 4.07
C ASP A 18 -22.41 -13.96 4.55
N MET A 19 -21.63 -13.60 5.59
CA MET A 19 -20.63 -14.48 6.18
C MET A 19 -21.24 -15.65 6.95
N GLY A 20 -22.46 -15.49 7.48
CA GLY A 20 -23.14 -16.52 8.25
C GLY A 20 -23.58 -17.68 7.36
N PHE A 21 -24.10 -17.36 6.17
CA PHE A 21 -24.41 -18.35 5.14
C PHE A 21 -23.18 -19.15 4.71
N LEU A 22 -22.08 -18.47 4.34
CA LEU A 22 -20.85 -19.14 3.92
C LEU A 22 -20.27 -20.06 5.00
N HIS A 23 -20.26 -19.60 6.26
CA HIS A 23 -19.76 -20.40 7.37
C HIS A 23 -20.61 -21.64 7.65
N ARG A 24 -21.95 -21.53 7.53
CA ARG A 24 -22.85 -22.68 7.66
C ARG A 24 -22.62 -23.71 6.54
N ASN A 25 -22.48 -23.28 5.29
CA ASN A 25 -22.22 -24.18 4.17
C ASN A 25 -20.87 -24.89 4.34
N GLN A 26 -19.83 -24.16 4.78
CA GLN A 26 -18.52 -24.73 5.05
C GLN A 26 -18.56 -25.79 6.17
N LEU A 27 -19.26 -25.53 7.27
CA LEU A 27 -19.41 -26.51 8.36
C LEU A 27 -20.23 -27.74 7.93
N ALA A 28 -21.20 -27.56 7.04
CA ALA A 28 -22.01 -28.62 6.49
C ALA A 28 -21.32 -29.40 5.35
N GLY A 29 -20.11 -29.00 4.95
CA GLY A 29 -19.40 -29.61 3.81
C GLY A 29 -20.14 -29.46 2.48
N LEU A 30 -21.03 -28.46 2.37
CA LEU A 30 -21.76 -28.20 1.14
C LEU A 30 -20.85 -27.40 0.21
N GLU A 31 -20.39 -28.06 -0.84
CA GLU A 31 -19.76 -27.37 -1.96
C GLU A 31 -20.83 -26.66 -2.79
N PRO A 32 -20.55 -25.44 -3.28
CA PRO A 32 -21.42 -24.80 -4.25
C PRO A 32 -21.49 -25.66 -5.51
N GLU A 33 -22.66 -25.73 -6.13
CA GLU A 33 -22.84 -26.44 -7.40
C GLU A 33 -21.99 -25.78 -8.48
N ASP A 34 -21.37 -26.60 -9.33
CA ASP A 34 -20.68 -26.14 -10.54
C ASP A 34 -21.73 -25.59 -11.51
N ASP A 35 -21.82 -24.27 -11.57
CA ASP A 35 -22.66 -23.55 -12.54
C ASP A 35 -21.89 -23.42 -13.86
N GLU A 36 -22.35 -24.10 -14.91
CA GLU A 36 -21.74 -24.07 -16.24
C GLU A 36 -21.72 -22.65 -16.86
N ASP A 37 -22.66 -21.80 -16.43
CA ASP A 37 -22.74 -20.40 -16.87
C ASP A 37 -21.88 -19.46 -16.00
N ALA A 38 -21.26 -19.97 -14.93
CA ALA A 38 -20.38 -19.16 -14.10
C ALA A 38 -19.14 -18.71 -14.89
N PRO A 39 -18.79 -17.42 -14.83
CA PRO A 39 -17.63 -16.94 -15.55
C PRO A 39 -16.35 -17.57 -14.97
N ASP A 40 -15.42 -17.95 -15.85
CA ASP A 40 -14.13 -18.48 -15.44
C ASP A 40 -13.44 -17.48 -14.49
N ALA A 41 -13.33 -17.88 -13.22
CA ALA A 41 -12.77 -17.06 -12.16
C ALA A 41 -11.34 -16.59 -12.49
N SER A 42 -10.58 -17.36 -13.27
CA SER A 42 -9.24 -16.99 -13.72
C SER A 42 -9.27 -15.85 -14.75
N VAL A 43 -10.27 -15.81 -15.63
CA VAL A 43 -10.48 -14.73 -16.60
C VAL A 43 -10.94 -13.46 -15.89
N VAL A 44 -11.95 -13.57 -15.00
CA VAL A 44 -12.45 -12.43 -14.21
C VAL A 44 -11.36 -11.83 -13.34
N MET A 45 -10.53 -12.65 -12.70
CA MET A 45 -9.37 -12.19 -11.94
C MET A 45 -8.35 -11.47 -12.82
N ARG A 46 -8.03 -12.01 -14.01
CA ARG A 46 -7.09 -11.37 -14.93
C ARG A 46 -7.61 -10.02 -15.40
N GLU A 47 -8.89 -9.91 -15.76
CA GLU A 47 -9.52 -8.64 -16.14
C GLU A 47 -9.52 -7.63 -14.99
N ALA A 48 -9.84 -8.07 -13.77
CA ALA A 48 -9.79 -7.21 -12.59
C ALA A 48 -8.36 -6.74 -12.28
N ILE A 49 -7.35 -7.60 -12.49
CA ILE A 49 -5.93 -7.25 -12.30
C ILE A 49 -5.46 -6.29 -13.39
N THR A 50 -5.86 -6.46 -14.65
CA THR A 50 -5.49 -5.53 -15.73
C THR A 50 -6.19 -4.17 -15.59
N GLN A 51 -7.44 -4.15 -15.14
CA GLN A 51 -8.18 -2.92 -14.83
C GLN A 51 -7.61 -2.19 -13.61
N ARG A 52 -7.14 -2.93 -12.61
CA ARG A 52 -6.36 -2.36 -11.50
C ARG A 52 -4.97 -2.01 -12.03
N ARG A 53 -4.81 -0.76 -12.50
CA ARG A 53 -3.50 -0.18 -12.81
C ARG A 53 -2.48 -0.63 -11.74
N ALA A 54 -1.40 -1.25 -12.22
CA ALA A 54 -0.34 -1.87 -11.43
C ALA A 54 0.06 -1.02 -10.21
N GLY A 55 0.60 -1.68 -9.18
CA GLY A 55 1.04 -1.07 -7.92
C GLY A 55 1.95 0.16 -8.07
N ARG A 56 2.32 0.76 -6.93
CA ARG A 56 3.05 2.05 -6.76
C ARG A 56 3.63 2.64 -8.08
N PRO A 57 3.23 3.86 -8.47
CA PRO A 57 3.58 4.44 -9.76
C PRO A 57 5.08 4.31 -10.07
N VAL A 58 5.37 3.73 -11.25
CA VAL A 58 6.69 3.72 -11.86
C VAL A 58 7.14 5.18 -12.01
N GLY A 59 8.18 5.57 -11.26
CA GLY A 59 8.58 6.98 -11.13
C GLY A 59 9.11 7.38 -9.75
N SER A 60 9.10 6.49 -8.74
CA SER A 60 9.91 6.68 -7.52
C SER A 60 11.43 6.53 -7.76
N GLY A 61 11.87 6.34 -9.01
CA GLY A 61 13.19 5.87 -9.42
C GLY A 61 14.34 6.88 -9.44
N ASN A 62 14.11 8.15 -9.08
CA ASN A 62 15.18 9.16 -9.07
C ASN A 62 15.90 9.27 -7.71
N LYS A 63 15.66 8.32 -6.80
CA LYS A 63 16.32 8.27 -5.49
C LYS A 63 17.21 7.05 -5.44
N GLU A 64 18.51 7.28 -5.39
CA GLU A 64 19.50 6.23 -5.18
C GLU A 64 19.73 6.04 -3.67
N GLN A 65 19.73 4.80 -3.22
CA GLN A 65 20.10 4.47 -1.85
C GLN A 65 21.62 4.29 -1.78
N VAL A 66 22.30 5.24 -1.13
CA VAL A 66 23.75 5.18 -0.92
C VAL A 66 24.05 5.09 0.57
N ALA A 67 25.03 4.27 0.96
CA ALA A 67 25.53 4.20 2.32
C ALA A 67 26.54 5.33 2.57
N ILE A 68 26.08 6.46 3.13
CA ILE A 68 26.92 7.62 3.46
C ILE A 68 26.97 7.79 4.98
N ARG A 69 28.13 8.18 5.52
CA ARG A 69 28.29 8.54 6.93
C ARG A 69 28.00 10.03 7.12
N PHE A 70 27.13 10.35 8.07
CA PHE A 70 26.85 11.71 8.53
C PHE A 70 27.37 11.89 9.95
N ASP A 71 27.71 13.13 10.32
CA ASP A 71 27.97 13.48 11.71
C ASP A 71 26.75 13.18 12.59
N LYS A 72 26.99 12.69 13.81
CA LYS A 72 25.93 12.27 14.74
C LYS A 72 25.02 13.44 15.12
N GLY A 73 25.57 14.61 15.40
CA GLY A 73 24.81 15.79 15.79
C GLY A 73 23.89 16.28 14.67
N VAL A 74 24.37 16.24 13.43
CA VAL A 74 23.55 16.58 12.24
C VAL A 74 22.38 15.60 12.11
N LEU A 75 22.64 14.30 12.23
CA LEU A 75 21.60 13.28 12.12
C LEU A 75 20.56 13.39 13.24
N GLU A 76 20.99 13.65 14.47
CA GLU A 76 20.11 13.86 15.62
C GLU A 76 19.23 15.10 15.44
N ALA A 77 19.80 16.22 14.99
CA ALA A 77 19.06 17.44 14.71
C ALA A 77 17.94 17.21 13.69
N PHE A 78 18.23 16.52 12.58
CA PHE A 78 17.20 16.17 11.62
C PHE A 78 16.18 15.18 12.21
N ARG A 79 16.60 14.12 12.91
CA ARG A 79 15.65 13.16 13.51
C ARG A 79 14.70 13.81 14.51
N ALA A 80 15.17 14.79 15.28
CA ALA A 80 14.35 15.55 16.23
C ALA A 80 13.18 16.30 15.55
N THR A 81 13.29 16.61 14.26
CA THR A 81 12.19 17.22 13.50
C THR A 81 11.00 16.26 13.25
N GLY A 82 11.13 14.99 13.63
CA GLY A 82 10.05 14.00 13.58
C GLY A 82 9.84 13.37 12.20
N ARG A 83 8.60 12.97 11.90
CA ARG A 83 8.25 12.27 10.65
C ARG A 83 8.67 13.10 9.44
N GLY A 84 9.29 12.45 8.45
CA GLY A 84 9.76 13.10 7.22
C GLY A 84 11.13 13.77 7.32
N TRP A 85 11.90 13.53 8.40
CA TRP A 85 13.22 14.14 8.57
C TRP A 85 14.18 13.89 7.41
N GLN A 86 14.17 12.70 6.80
CA GLN A 86 14.97 12.39 5.62
C GLN A 86 14.58 13.24 4.40
N THR A 87 13.28 13.55 4.27
CA THR A 87 12.79 14.43 3.19
C THR A 87 13.25 15.86 3.41
N ARG A 88 13.20 16.37 4.64
CA ARG A 88 13.76 17.68 4.99
C ARG A 88 15.27 17.75 4.74
N MET A 89 16.01 16.71 5.12
CA MET A 89 17.45 16.61 4.85
C MET A 89 17.75 16.65 3.35
N ASN A 90 16.99 15.91 2.53
CA ASN A 90 17.12 15.95 1.08
C ASN A 90 16.79 17.33 0.48
N VAL A 91 15.82 18.06 1.03
CA VAL A 91 15.52 19.44 0.61
C VAL A 91 16.68 20.38 0.94
N ALA A 92 17.28 20.25 2.13
CA ALA A 92 18.45 21.04 2.52
C ALA A 92 19.64 20.81 1.57
N LEU A 93 19.93 19.55 1.22
CA LEU A 93 20.98 19.23 0.25
C LEU A 93 20.72 19.84 -1.13
N LYS A 94 19.46 19.86 -1.59
CA LYS A 94 19.08 20.52 -2.86
C LYS A 94 19.26 22.03 -2.81
N ALA A 95 18.89 22.67 -1.69
CA ALA A 95 19.08 24.10 -1.50
C ALA A 95 20.57 24.46 -1.52
N TRP A 96 21.39 23.70 -0.79
CA TRP A 96 22.84 23.85 -0.80
C TRP A 96 23.41 23.74 -2.21
N LEU A 97 23.01 22.73 -2.99
CA LEU A 97 23.42 22.61 -4.40
C LEU A 97 22.99 23.81 -5.24
N LYS A 98 21.77 24.33 -5.09
CA LYS A 98 21.32 25.50 -5.84
C LYS A 98 22.15 26.75 -5.54
N GLU A 99 22.54 26.93 -4.29
CA GLU A 99 23.33 28.07 -3.83
C GLU A 99 24.80 27.98 -4.25
N HIS A 100 25.33 26.75 -4.40
CA HIS A 100 26.76 26.50 -4.63
C HIS A 100 27.08 25.96 -6.04
N ALA A 101 26.07 25.70 -6.88
CA ALA A 101 26.25 25.27 -8.27
C ALA A 101 26.47 26.45 -9.25
N ALA A 102 26.52 27.69 -8.76
CA ALA A 102 26.99 28.83 -9.53
C ALA A 102 28.52 28.94 -9.40
N GLY A 103 29.23 28.08 -10.14
CA GLY A 103 30.69 28.06 -10.27
C GLY A 103 31.08 27.45 -11.60
#